data_AF-T2JD90-F1
#
_entry.id   AF-T2JD90-F1
#
_cell.length_a   1.000
_cell.length_b   1.000
_cell.length_c   1.000
_cell.angle_alpha   90.00
_cell.angle_beta   90.00
_cell.angle_gamma   90.00
#
_symmetry.space_group_name_H-M   'P 1'
#
loop_
_entity.id
_entity.type
_entity.pdbx_description
1 polymer ?
#
loop_
_entity_poly.entity_id
_entity_poly.type
_entity_poly.pdbx_seq_one_letter_code
_entity_poly.pdbx_strand_id
1 'polypeptide(L)' 'MIERKVNIRRNPPSTFLKRIEQEGGVPRETDGVKVIKAVFSATKEKLSDAMRKEIEAVLPDDIKEIWKTA' A
#
# COMPACT_ATOMS: atom_id res chain seq x y z
N MET A 1 15.86 4.07 -22.40
CA MET A 1 15.38 3.18 -21.32
C MET A 1 14.29 3.97 -20.59
N ILE A 2 13.01 3.61 -20.77
CA ILE A 2 11.88 4.40 -20.26
C ILE A 2 11.41 3.75 -18.96
N GLU A 3 11.53 4.45 -17.85
CA GLU A 3 10.96 4.04 -16.56
C GLU A 3 9.43 3.96 -16.68
N ARG A 4 8.88 2.76 -16.51
CA ARG A 4 7.43 2.57 -16.44
C ARG A 4 6.94 3.17 -15.12
N LYS A 5 6.42 4.40 -15.18
CA LYS A 5 5.58 4.94 -14.10
C LYS A 5 4.40 4.00 -13.93
N VAL A 6 4.33 3.34 -12.78
CA VAL A 6 3.18 2.51 -12.38
C VAL A 6 1.93 3.38 -12.48
N ASN A 7 1.11 3.11 -13.50
CA ASN A 7 -0.08 3.91 -13.78
C ASN A 7 -1.26 3.34 -12.98
N ILE A 8 -1.33 3.69 -11.70
CA ILE A 8 -2.38 3.28 -10.75
C ILE A 8 -3.76 3.88 -11.08
N ARG A 9 -3.90 4.61 -12.20
CA ARG A 9 -5.10 5.38 -12.56
C ARG A 9 -6.20 4.62 -13.32
N ARG A 10 -6.25 3.28 -13.28
CA ARG A 10 -7.29 2.50 -13.99
C ARG A 10 -8.36 1.85 -13.12
N ASN A 11 -8.25 1.90 -11.80
CA ASN A 11 -9.33 1.47 -10.90
C ASN A 11 -9.68 2.58 -9.89
N PRO A 12 -10.97 2.73 -9.52
CA PRO A 12 -11.32 3.57 -8.39
C PRO A 12 -10.56 3.08 -7.15
N PRO A 13 -10.07 3.99 -6.28
CA PRO A 13 -9.36 3.59 -5.08
C PRO A 13 -10.25 2.64 -4.27
N SER A 14 -9.68 1.52 -3.82
CA SER A 14 -10.42 0.58 -2.98
C SER A 14 -11.01 1.28 -1.78
N THR A 15 -12.07 0.70 -1.21
CA THR A 15 -12.66 1.17 0.05
C THR A 15 -11.60 1.34 1.15
N PHE A 16 -10.54 0.53 1.12
CA PHE A 16 -9.40 0.67 2.01
C PHE A 16 -8.69 2.03 1.83
N LEU A 17 -8.25 2.36 0.61
CA LEU A 17 -7.58 3.65 0.34
C LEU A 17 -8.48 4.84 0.68
N LYS A 18 -9.77 4.78 0.35
CA LYS A 18 -10.73 5.83 0.70
C LYS A 18 -10.81 6.05 2.20
N ARG A 19 -10.86 4.96 2.99
CA ARG A 19 -10.87 5.04 4.46
C ARG A 19 -9.57 5.59 5.01
N ILE A 20 -8.42 5.23 4.42
CA ILE A 20 -7.14 5.82 4.85
C ILE A 20 -7.13 7.33 4.63
N GLU A 21 -7.58 7.81 3.48
CA GLU A 21 -7.67 9.26 3.20
C GLU A 21 -8.66 9.98 4.12
N GLN A 22 -9.75 9.33 4.54
CA GLN A 22 -10.82 9.95 5.35
C GLN A 22 -10.59 9.82 6.86
N GLU A 23 -10.04 8.71 7.31
CA GLU A 23 -10.00 8.27 8.71
C GLU A 23 -8.56 8.12 9.22
N GLY A 24 -7.56 8.00 8.33
CA GLY A 24 -6.17 7.66 8.68
C GLY A 24 -5.30 8.82 9.14
N GLY A 25 -5.84 10.04 9.24
CA GLY A 25 -5.09 11.22 9.67
C GLY A 25 -3.95 11.59 8.72
N VAL A 26 -4.14 11.40 7.41
CA VAL A 26 -3.13 11.66 6.38
C VAL A 26 -2.74 13.15 6.39
N PRO A 27 -1.44 13.48 6.59
CA PRO A 27 -0.96 14.86 6.51
C PRO A 27 -1.25 15.49 5.13
N ARG A 28 -1.50 16.79 5.09
CA ARG A 28 -1.86 17.51 3.85
C ARG A 28 -0.79 17.43 2.76
N GLU A 29 0.47 17.21 3.15
CA GLU A 29 1.64 17.18 2.28
C GLU A 29 1.91 15.78 1.69
N THR A 30 1.12 14.78 2.07
CA THR A 30 1.24 13.40 1.59
C THR A 30 -0.12 12.83 1.16
N ASP A 31 -0.10 11.62 0.63
CA ASP A 31 -1.29 10.85 0.26
C ASP A 31 -1.32 9.52 1.04
N GLY A 32 -2.49 8.90 1.06
CA GLY A 32 -2.74 7.64 1.77
C GLY A 32 -1.85 6.52 1.25
N VAL A 33 -1.52 6.49 -0.04
CA VAL A 33 -0.63 5.46 -0.62
C VAL A 33 0.76 5.56 0.00
N LYS A 34 1.35 6.76 0.09
CA LYS A 34 2.66 6.98 0.73
C LYS A 34 2.64 6.61 2.21
N VAL A 35 1.57 6.97 2.93
CA VAL A 35 1.42 6.63 4.36
C VAL A 35 1.38 5.11 4.55
N ILE A 36 0.54 4.41 3.77
CA ILE A 36 0.42 2.94 3.83
C ILE A 36 1.75 2.29 3.50
N LYS A 37 2.48 2.78 2.47
CA LYS A 37 3.80 2.27 2.13
C LYS A 37 4.75 2.36 3.33
N ALA A 38 4.84 3.51 3.98
CA ALA A 38 5.71 3.69 5.15
C ALA A 38 5.34 2.72 6.29
N VAL A 39 4.04 2.55 6.57
CA VAL A 39 3.56 1.60 7.58
C VAL A 39 3.89 0.16 7.19
N PHE A 40 3.69 -0.23 5.93
CA PHE A 40 4.04 -1.55 5.43
C PHE A 40 5.54 -1.83 5.52
N SER A 41 6.40 -0.90 5.11
CA SER A 41 7.86 -1.05 5.22
C SER A 41 8.27 -1.28 6.68
N ALA A 42 7.81 -0.42 7.60
CA ALA A 42 8.12 -0.54 9.03
C ALA A 42 7.55 -1.83 9.66
N THR A 43 6.35 -2.24 9.26
CA THR A 43 5.71 -3.47 9.76
C THR A 43 6.48 -4.69 9.28
N LYS A 44 6.82 -4.75 7.99
CA LYS A 44 7.54 -5.85 7.39
C LYS A 44 8.84 -6.14 8.13
N GLU A 45 9.62 -5.14 8.51
CA GLU A 45 10.86 -5.31 9.29
C GLU A 45 10.68 -6.17 10.56
N LYS A 46 9.47 -6.26 11.10
CA LYS A 46 9.14 -7.06 12.30
C LYS A 46 8.57 -8.45 12.00
N LEU A 47 8.31 -8.76 10.73
CA LEU A 47 7.67 -10.01 10.31
C LEU A 47 8.65 -10.99 9.68
N SER A 48 8.45 -12.27 9.98
CA SER A 48 9.09 -13.38 9.27
C SER A 48 8.59 -13.48 7.82
N ASP A 49 9.37 -14.13 6.96
CA ASP A 49 9.00 -14.30 5.55
C ASP A 49 7.72 -15.12 5.36
N ALA A 50 7.46 -16.10 6.24
CA ALA A 50 6.23 -16.88 6.21
C ALA A 50 5.01 -15.99 6.46
N MET A 51 5.06 -15.16 7.50
CA MET A 51 3.98 -14.23 7.84
C MET A 51 3.76 -13.17 6.74
N ARG A 52 4.85 -12.69 6.12
CA ARG A 52 4.73 -11.75 4.98
C ARG A 52 3.99 -12.36 3.80
N LYS A 53 4.23 -13.64 3.49
CA LYS A 53 3.55 -14.37 2.41
C LYS A 53 2.08 -14.64 2.74
N GLU A 54 1.77 -15.01 3.98
CA GLU A 54 0.40 -15.23 4.44
C GLU A 54 -0.43 -13.94 4.34
N ILE A 55 0.11 -12.81 4.80
CA ILE A 55 -0.52 -11.50 4.67
C ILE A 55 -0.70 -11.14 3.19
N GLU A 56 0.35 -11.27 2.37
CA GLU A 56 0.28 -10.96 0.94
C GLU A 56 -0.83 -11.74 0.22
N ALA A 57 -1.06 -13.01 0.60
CA ALA A 57 -2.05 -13.88 -0.02
C ALA A 57 -3.50 -13.40 0.20
N VAL A 58 -3.77 -12.68 1.30
CA VAL A 58 -5.12 -12.20 1.66
C VAL A 58 -5.38 -10.74 1.29
N LEU A 59 -4.36 -10.00 0.85
CA LEU A 59 -4.52 -8.60 0.44
C LEU A 59 -5.29 -8.49 -0.89
N PRO A 60 -6.20 -7.50 -1.02
CA PRO A 60 -6.76 -7.10 -2.32
C PRO A 60 -5.66 -6.71 -3.30
N ASP A 61 -5.88 -6.88 -4.61
CA ASP A 61 -4.80 -6.76 -5.61
C ASP A 61 -4.11 -5.38 -5.63
N ASP A 62 -4.86 -4.30 -5.47
CA ASP A 62 -4.30 -2.94 -5.40
C ASP A 62 -3.46 -2.73 -4.13
N ILE A 63 -3.91 -3.23 -2.98
CA ILE A 63 -3.16 -3.16 -1.72
C ILE A 63 -1.96 -4.11 -1.72
N LYS A 64 -2.08 -5.27 -2.38
CA LYS A 64 -1.00 -6.25 -2.57
C LYS A 64 0.13 -5.68 -3.41
N GLU A 65 -0.17 -4.88 -4.43
CA GLU A 65 0.84 -4.15 -5.19
C GLU A 65 1.58 -3.12 -4.31
N ILE A 66 0.85 -2.40 -3.46
CA ILE A 66 1.44 -1.47 -2.49
C ILE A 66 2.32 -2.23 -1.49
N TRP A 67 1.84 -3.36 -0.95
CA TRP A 67 2.61 -4.25 -0.09
C TRP A 67 3.89 -4.69 -0.77
N LYS A 68 3.87 -5.23 -1.99
CA LYS A 68 5.07 -5.69 -2.71
C LYS A 68 6.10 -4.58 -2.96
N THR A 69 5.63 -3.35 -3.18
CA THR A 69 6.47 -2.19 -3.52
C THR A 69 6.79 -1.27 -2.35
N ALA A 70 6.45 -1.69 -1.13
CA ALA A 70 6.80 -1.06 0.14
C ALA A 70 8.02 -1.73 0.80
#